data_AF-A0A7S1W7X2-F1
#
_entry.id   AF-A0A7S1W7X2-F1
#
_cell.length_a   1.000
_cell.length_b   1.000
_cell.length_c   1.000
_cell.angle_alpha   90.00
_cell.angle_beta   90.00
_cell.angle_gamma   90.00
#
_symmetry.space_group_name_H-M   'P 1'
#
loop_
_entity.id
_entity.type
_entity.pdbx_description
1 polymer ?
#
loop_
_entity_poly.entity_id
_entity_poly.type
_entity_poly.pdbx_seq_one_letter_code
_entity_poly.pdbx_strand_id
1 'polypeptide(L)'
;FRLRHTSSQGQEARGGRPQFCRSRVGSHRASHGMAAASSAGPKMALIKNADGFDEVAARVKPSAAAAWDLPGGSLVELVDEWTECRYKKLQGFIKAKNLPGVKEAAPGTMVEVRDSFKANKETCFRRHADQDSSKGNVLGYVPNGPGAVELIETWVECKWRGHKTFVKARH
;
A
#
# COMPACT_ATOMS: atom_id res chain seq x y z
N PHE A 1 26.20 -4.50 -4.87
CA PHE A 1 26.94 -5.40 -5.78
C PHE A 1 26.38 -5.26 -7.18
N ARG A 2 27.24 -5.00 -8.17
CA ARG A 2 26.89 -4.64 -9.55
C ARG A 2 27.46 -5.73 -10.46
N LEU A 3 26.62 -6.36 -11.28
CA LEU A 3 27.04 -7.17 -12.41
C LEU A 3 26.14 -6.82 -13.60
N ARG A 4 26.75 -6.17 -14.61
CA ARG A 4 26.21 -6.00 -15.96
C ARG A 4 26.71 -7.16 -16.80
N HIS A 5 25.85 -7.71 -17.65
CA HIS A 5 26.25 -8.35 -18.88
C HIS A 5 25.46 -7.72 -20.03
N THR A 6 26.22 -7.32 -21.05
CA THR A 6 25.81 -6.72 -22.33
C THR A 6 26.13 -7.72 -23.44
N SER A 7 25.22 -7.88 -24.41
CA SER A 7 25.48 -8.22 -25.84
C SER A 7 24.24 -8.94 -26.41
N SER A 8 23.78 -8.83 -27.66
CA SER A 8 23.85 -7.86 -28.78
C SER A 8 23.32 -8.63 -30.01
N GLN A 9 22.49 -7.98 -30.85
CA GLN A 9 22.23 -8.26 -32.29
C GLN A 9 21.65 -9.65 -32.67
N GLY A 10 20.80 -9.82 -33.68
CA GLY A 10 20.26 -8.94 -34.73
C GLY A 10 19.50 -9.76 -35.79
N GLN A 11 18.72 -9.06 -36.63
CA GLN A 11 18.25 -9.38 -38.00
C GLN A 11 17.28 -10.56 -38.22
N GLU A 12 16.03 -10.29 -38.64
CA GLU A 12 15.50 -10.06 -40.02
C GLU A 12 15.10 -11.35 -40.74
N ALA A 13 13.79 -11.52 -41.03
CA ALA A 13 13.28 -11.78 -42.39
C ALA A 13 11.75 -12.03 -42.41
N ARG A 14 11.06 -11.14 -43.12
CA ARG A 14 10.08 -11.37 -44.20
C ARG A 14 9.05 -12.52 -44.10
N GLY A 15 7.78 -12.13 -44.30
CA GLY A 15 6.93 -12.72 -45.34
C GLY A 15 5.68 -13.45 -44.86
N GLY A 16 4.50 -12.98 -45.30
CA GLY A 16 3.26 -13.77 -45.22
C GLY A 16 1.99 -12.92 -45.09
N ARG A 17 1.36 -12.63 -46.23
CA ARG A 17 0.05 -11.98 -46.37
C ARG A 17 -1.11 -12.98 -46.10
N PRO A 18 -2.39 -12.54 -46.08
CA PRO A 18 -3.33 -12.79 -45.00
C PRO A 18 -4.23 -14.01 -45.23
N GLN A 19 -4.79 -14.55 -44.16
CA GLN A 19 -5.80 -15.61 -44.24
C GLN A 19 -7.01 -15.30 -43.34
N PHE A 20 -8.12 -14.98 -44.00
CA PHE A 20 -9.52 -15.21 -43.60
C PHE A 20 -10.06 -14.55 -42.32
N CYS A 21 -10.81 -13.46 -42.52
CA CYS A 21 -11.92 -13.08 -41.63
C CYS A 21 -13.01 -14.16 -41.68
N ARG A 22 -13.14 -14.95 -40.61
CA ARG A 22 -14.37 -15.70 -40.32
C ARG A 22 -15.16 -14.94 -39.26
N SER A 23 -16.25 -14.33 -39.70
CA SER A 23 -17.34 -13.86 -38.87
C SER A 23 -17.89 -15.02 -38.04
N ARG A 24 -17.72 -14.95 -36.71
CA ARG A 24 -18.45 -15.79 -35.77
C ARG A 24 -19.24 -14.89 -34.84
N VAL A 25 -20.54 -14.81 -35.11
CA VAL A 25 -21.53 -14.22 -34.22
C VAL A 25 -21.60 -15.15 -33.00
N GLY A 26 -20.91 -14.75 -31.94
CA GLY A 26 -20.90 -15.42 -30.64
C GLY A 26 -21.72 -14.62 -29.65
N SER A 27 -22.92 -15.12 -29.36
CA SER A 27 -23.82 -14.62 -28.33
C SER A 27 -23.11 -14.50 -26.97
N HIS A 28 -22.87 -13.27 -26.51
CA HIS A 28 -22.36 -13.02 -25.16
C HIS A 28 -23.51 -13.17 -24.16
N ARG A 29 -23.65 -14.39 -23.63
CA ARG A 29 -24.36 -14.64 -22.38
C ARG A 29 -23.57 -13.93 -21.28
N ALA A 30 -24.10 -12.81 -20.80
CA ALA A 30 -23.57 -12.08 -19.66
C ALA A 30 -23.69 -12.95 -18.40
N SER A 31 -22.66 -13.75 -18.11
CA SER A 31 -22.45 -14.28 -16.78
C SER A 31 -22.02 -13.12 -15.89
N HIS A 32 -22.97 -12.63 -15.09
CA HIS A 32 -22.67 -11.86 -13.89
C HIS A 32 -21.82 -12.75 -12.98
N GLY A 33 -20.49 -12.69 -13.15
CA GLY A 33 -19.55 -13.16 -12.16
C GLY A 33 -19.69 -12.25 -10.95
N MET A 34 -20.56 -12.63 -10.01
CA MET A 34 -20.51 -12.10 -8.65
C MET A 34 -19.13 -12.49 -8.10
N ALA A 35 -18.21 -11.53 -8.12
CA ALA A 35 -16.93 -11.65 -7.44
C ALA A 35 -17.24 -11.90 -5.96
N ALA A 36 -17.02 -13.13 -5.51
CA ALA A 36 -17.08 -13.48 -4.10
C ALA A 36 -16.07 -12.58 -3.38
N ALA A 37 -16.58 -11.63 -2.59
CA ALA A 37 -15.77 -10.90 -1.63
C ALA A 37 -15.21 -11.96 -0.67
N SER A 38 -13.93 -12.28 -0.80
CA SER A 38 -13.24 -13.12 0.17
C SER A 38 -13.24 -12.37 1.50
N SER A 39 -14.19 -12.69 2.39
CA SER A 39 -14.17 -12.21 3.76
C SER A 39 -13.07 -12.95 4.50
N ALA A 40 -11.82 -12.54 4.29
CA ALA A 40 -10.75 -12.88 5.20
C ALA A 40 -11.18 -12.36 6.59
N GLY A 41 -11.23 -13.25 7.59
CA GLY A 41 -11.55 -12.88 8.97
C GLY A 41 -10.58 -11.82 9.52
N PRO A 42 -10.87 -11.27 10.72
CA PRO A 42 -10.02 -10.24 11.31
C PRO A 42 -8.58 -10.71 11.42
N LYS A 43 -7.65 -9.93 10.85
CA LYS A 43 -6.22 -10.25 10.89
C LYS A 43 -5.69 -9.86 12.27
N MET A 44 -5.34 -10.83 13.09
CA MET A 44 -4.78 -10.57 14.42
C MET A 44 -3.26 -10.40 14.37
N ALA A 45 -2.70 -9.55 15.22
CA ALA A 45 -1.26 -9.51 15.50
C ALA A 45 -0.94 -9.36 16.97
N LEU A 46 0.24 -9.82 17.33
CA LEU A 46 0.85 -9.65 18.63
C LEU A 46 1.68 -8.37 18.65
N ILE A 47 1.44 -7.49 19.61
CA ILE A 47 2.31 -6.35 19.86
C ILE A 47 3.62 -6.88 20.45
N LYS A 48 4.73 -6.57 19.77
CA LYS A 48 6.09 -6.81 20.27
C LYS A 48 6.81 -5.48 20.38
N ASN A 49 7.57 -5.31 21.46
CA ASN A 49 8.42 -4.14 21.60
C ASN A 49 9.77 -4.41 20.94
N ALA A 50 10.24 -3.46 20.14
CA ALA A 50 11.57 -3.51 19.53
C ALA A 50 12.64 -2.92 20.47
N ASP A 51 12.24 -2.07 21.40
CA ASP A 51 13.15 -1.20 22.15
C ASP A 51 13.47 -1.73 23.57
N GLY A 52 12.99 -2.93 23.91
CA GLY A 52 13.16 -3.53 25.24
C GLY A 52 12.25 -2.97 26.34
N PHE A 53 11.32 -2.07 26.00
CA PHE A 53 10.26 -1.63 26.91
C PHE A 53 9.10 -2.63 26.96
N ASP A 54 8.30 -2.59 28.03
CA ASP A 54 7.15 -3.48 28.16
C ASP A 54 5.91 -2.97 27.42
N GLU A 55 5.90 -1.72 26.95
CA GLU A 55 4.70 -1.09 26.39
C GLU A 55 4.98 -0.31 25.10
N VAL A 56 3.97 -0.25 24.22
CA VAL A 56 4.01 0.46 22.94
C VAL A 56 3.03 1.63 22.96
N ALA A 57 3.54 2.84 22.72
CA ALA A 57 2.72 4.04 22.67
C ALA A 57 1.68 3.96 21.52
N ALA A 58 0.41 4.00 21.90
CA ALA A 58 -0.75 3.96 21.03
C ALA A 58 -1.34 5.37 20.89
N ARG A 59 -1.75 5.76 19.69
CA ARG A 59 -2.23 7.11 19.39
C ARG A 59 -3.61 7.06 18.74
N VAL A 60 -4.45 8.05 19.02
CA VAL A 60 -5.77 8.20 18.36
C VAL A 60 -5.66 8.49 16.85
N LYS A 61 -4.55 9.09 16.43
CA LYS A 61 -4.12 9.29 15.03
C LYS A 61 -2.59 9.38 15.00
N PRO A 62 -1.92 9.08 13.87
CA PRO A 62 -0.45 9.13 13.76
C PRO A 62 0.21 10.39 14.34
N SER A 63 -0.32 11.56 14.01
CA SER A 63 0.21 12.87 14.44
C SER A 63 -0.18 13.32 15.85
N ALA A 64 -0.99 12.55 16.58
CA ALA A 64 -1.37 12.90 17.95
C ALA A 64 -0.31 12.47 18.98
N ALA A 65 -0.40 13.01 20.20
CA ALA A 65 0.33 12.47 21.34
C ALA A 65 -0.10 11.03 21.64
N ALA A 66 0.74 10.30 22.37
CA ALA A 66 0.37 9.00 22.92
C ALA A 66 -0.89 9.17 23.78
N ALA A 67 -1.91 8.36 23.49
CA ALA A 67 -3.16 8.34 24.22
C ALA A 67 -3.16 7.23 25.28
N TRP A 68 -2.54 6.10 24.95
CA TRP A 68 -2.44 4.92 25.81
C TRP A 68 -1.13 4.21 25.56
N ASP A 69 -0.70 3.44 26.56
CA ASP A 69 0.40 2.50 26.42
C ASP A 69 -0.17 1.09 26.28
N LEU A 70 0.16 0.42 25.17
CA LEU A 70 -0.27 -0.94 24.88
C LEU A 70 0.73 -1.93 25.47
N PRO A 71 0.31 -2.82 26.39
CA PRO A 71 1.21 -3.84 26.92
C PRO A 71 1.75 -4.75 25.82
N GLY A 72 3.04 -5.06 25.87
CA GLY A 72 3.68 -6.07 25.07
C GLY A 72 2.99 -7.42 25.22
N GLY A 73 2.88 -8.17 24.13
CA GLY A 73 2.12 -9.41 24.09
C GLY A 73 0.61 -9.22 23.94
N SER A 74 0.10 -7.98 23.90
CA SER A 74 -1.32 -7.75 23.58
C SER A 74 -1.64 -8.23 22.17
N LEU A 75 -2.77 -8.94 22.04
CA LEU A 75 -3.37 -9.26 20.75
C LEU A 75 -4.24 -8.08 20.29
N VAL A 76 -4.01 -7.63 19.06
CA VAL A 76 -4.75 -6.54 18.41
C VAL A 76 -5.30 -7.00 17.07
N GLU A 77 -6.45 -6.46 16.68
CA GLU A 77 -7.00 -6.63 15.34
C GLU A 77 -6.33 -5.61 14.42
N LEU A 78 -5.57 -6.06 13.42
CA LEU A 78 -5.08 -5.19 12.34
C LEU A 78 -6.25 -4.76 11.45
N VAL A 79 -6.38 -3.46 11.29
CA VAL A 79 -7.34 -2.85 10.36
C VAL A 79 -6.64 -2.51 9.06
N ASP A 80 -5.57 -1.74 9.11
CA ASP A 80 -4.83 -1.29 7.94
C ASP A 80 -3.39 -0.93 8.30
N GLU A 81 -2.56 -0.78 7.27
CA GLU A 81 -1.19 -0.29 7.39
C GLU A 81 -1.05 0.97 6.53
N TRP A 82 -0.57 2.04 7.14
CA TRP A 82 -0.44 3.37 6.56
C TRP A 82 1.01 3.81 6.58
N THR A 83 1.43 4.48 5.54
CA THR A 83 2.76 5.07 5.45
C THR A 83 2.61 6.56 5.29
N GLU A 84 3.20 7.30 6.22
CA GLU A 84 3.39 8.73 6.12
C GLU A 84 4.55 9.01 5.16
N CYS A 85 4.26 9.81 4.14
CA CYS A 85 5.20 10.12 3.08
C CYS A 85 5.20 11.62 2.78
N ARG A 86 6.30 12.08 2.17
CA ARG A 86 6.38 13.40 1.54
C ARG A 86 6.27 13.25 0.02
N TYR A 87 5.42 14.06 -0.59
CA TYR A 87 5.30 14.22 -2.03
C TYR A 87 5.31 15.70 -2.39
N LYS A 88 6.33 16.15 -3.12
CA LYS A 88 6.58 17.57 -3.39
C LYS A 88 6.67 18.35 -2.06
N LYS A 89 5.81 19.35 -1.86
CA LYS A 89 5.73 20.17 -0.64
C LYS A 89 4.67 19.67 0.35
N LEU A 90 4.05 18.52 0.10
CA LEU A 90 2.96 17.98 0.89
C LEU A 90 3.42 16.77 1.70
N GLN A 91 2.86 16.63 2.89
CA GLN A 91 3.03 15.49 3.77
C GLN A 91 1.66 14.87 4.06
N GLY A 92 1.58 13.55 4.01
CA GLY A 92 0.31 12.83 4.06
C GLY A 92 0.52 11.32 4.05
N PHE A 93 -0.55 10.57 3.79
CA PHE A 93 -0.59 9.13 3.99
C PHE A 93 -0.93 8.37 2.70
N ILE A 94 -0.26 7.25 2.49
CA ILE A 94 -0.57 6.24 1.47
C ILE A 94 -0.73 4.90 2.20
N LYS A 95 -1.63 4.03 1.73
CA LYS A 95 -1.72 2.67 2.27
C LYS A 95 -0.43 1.90 1.97
N ALA A 96 0.14 1.21 2.95
CA ALA A 96 1.40 0.48 2.80
C ALA A 96 1.37 -0.57 1.68
N LYS A 97 0.20 -1.16 1.40
CA LYS A 97 0.01 -2.10 0.28
C LYS A 97 0.29 -1.50 -1.11
N ASN A 98 0.24 -0.17 -1.24
CA ASN A 98 0.54 0.56 -2.47
C ASN A 98 2.01 1.01 -2.55
N LEU A 99 2.85 0.58 -1.60
CA LEU A 99 4.27 0.91 -1.50
C LEU A 99 5.08 -0.40 -1.41
N PRO A 100 5.46 -0.99 -2.55
CA PRO A 100 6.25 -2.22 -2.56
C PRO A 100 7.56 -2.05 -1.79
N GLY A 101 7.88 -2.98 -0.89
CA GLY A 101 9.14 -2.96 -0.13
C GLY A 101 9.22 -1.89 0.96
N VAL A 102 8.10 -1.24 1.31
CA VAL A 102 8.10 -0.18 2.34
C VAL A 102 8.47 -0.70 3.74
N LYS A 103 8.32 -2.01 3.98
CA LYS A 103 8.66 -2.64 5.27
C LYS A 103 10.15 -2.84 5.46
N GLU A 104 10.95 -2.70 4.43
CA GLU A 104 12.40 -2.84 4.47
C GLU A 104 13.09 -1.48 4.25
N ALA A 105 12.29 -0.45 3.94
CA ALA A 105 12.77 0.88 3.62
C ALA A 105 13.04 1.69 4.88
N ALA A 106 14.20 2.35 4.92
CA ALA A 106 14.54 3.27 6.00
C ALA A 106 13.83 4.63 5.82
N PRO A 107 13.49 5.35 6.91
CA PRO A 107 13.03 6.73 6.83
C PRO A 107 13.97 7.62 6.00
N GLY A 108 13.39 8.52 5.20
CA GLY A 108 14.10 9.40 4.26
C GLY A 108 14.38 8.77 2.89
N THR A 109 14.07 7.48 2.69
CA THR A 109 14.27 6.81 1.39
C THR A 109 13.15 7.15 0.40
N MET A 110 13.51 7.25 -0.88
CA MET A 110 12.53 7.38 -1.96
C MET A 110 11.96 6.00 -2.31
N VAL A 111 10.64 5.83 -2.20
CA VAL A 111 9.96 4.54 -2.41
C VAL A 111 9.11 4.55 -3.68
N GLU A 112 8.94 3.36 -4.27
CA GLU A 112 8.03 3.15 -5.40
C GLU A 112 6.58 3.26 -4.93
N VAL A 113 5.75 3.92 -5.74
CA VAL A 113 4.29 3.92 -5.57
C VAL A 113 3.67 3.06 -6.65
N ARG A 114 2.77 2.16 -6.24
CA ARG A 114 2.04 1.28 -7.13
C ARG A 114 0.63 1.09 -6.62
N ASP A 115 -0.37 1.51 -7.38
CA ASP A 115 -1.75 1.26 -7.02
C ASP A 115 -2.08 -0.24 -7.11
N SER A 116 -2.87 -0.72 -6.14
CA SER A 116 -3.32 -2.12 -6.12
C SER A 116 -4.16 -2.52 -7.35
N PHE A 117 -4.78 -1.57 -8.05
CA PHE A 117 -5.51 -1.81 -9.28
C PHE A 117 -4.69 -1.37 -10.50
N LYS A 118 -4.26 -2.34 -11.32
CA LYS A 118 -3.31 -2.13 -12.44
C LYS A 118 -3.73 -1.08 -13.48
N ALA A 119 -5.03 -0.79 -13.62
CA ALA A 119 -5.50 0.21 -14.57
C ALA A 119 -5.28 1.65 -14.07
N ASN A 120 -5.11 1.84 -12.76
CA ASN A 120 -4.83 3.14 -12.18
C ASN A 120 -3.38 3.53 -12.44
N LYS A 121 -3.18 4.75 -12.94
CA LYS A 121 -1.84 5.32 -13.18
C LYS A 121 -1.32 6.13 -11.99
N GLU A 122 -2.16 6.29 -10.96
CA GLU A 122 -1.89 7.11 -9.80
C GLU A 122 -2.51 6.49 -8.55
N THR A 123 -1.94 6.82 -7.39
CA THR A 123 -2.37 6.35 -6.08
C THR A 123 -2.88 7.52 -5.25
N CYS A 124 -3.96 7.30 -4.51
CA CYS A 124 -4.54 8.31 -3.63
C CYS A 124 -3.60 8.67 -2.47
N PHE A 125 -3.32 9.96 -2.30
CA PHE A 125 -2.52 10.53 -1.21
C PHE A 125 -3.42 11.32 -0.27
N ARG A 126 -3.38 10.97 1.01
CA ARG A 126 -4.41 11.35 1.98
C ARG A 126 -3.91 12.27 3.07
N ARG A 127 -4.81 13.07 3.63
CA ARG A 127 -4.50 14.00 4.74
C ARG A 127 -4.41 13.25 6.06
N HIS A 128 -5.23 12.23 6.21
CA HIS A 128 -5.36 11.42 7.41
C HIS A 128 -5.21 9.93 7.05
N ALA A 129 -4.71 9.15 8.02
CA ALA A 129 -4.49 7.71 7.90
C ALA A 129 -5.79 6.94 8.17
N ASP A 130 -6.79 7.17 7.34
CA ASP A 130 -8.10 6.54 7.46
C ASP A 130 -8.72 6.32 6.08
N GLN A 131 -9.49 5.24 5.99
CA GLN A 131 -10.24 4.92 4.78
C GLN A 131 -11.55 5.73 4.76
N ASP A 132 -11.43 7.03 4.58
CA ASP A 132 -12.56 7.91 4.29
C ASP A 132 -12.73 8.05 2.76
N SER A 133 -13.94 7.81 2.26
CA SER A 133 -14.29 8.01 0.85
C SER A 133 -14.59 9.47 0.51
N SER A 134 -14.68 10.34 1.52
CA SER A 134 -14.91 11.77 1.31
C SER A 134 -13.74 12.43 0.57
N LYS A 135 -14.06 13.41 -0.27
CA LYS A 135 -13.04 14.25 -0.91
C LYS A 135 -12.24 15.08 0.10
N GLY A 136 -12.75 15.27 1.32
CA GLY A 136 -12.08 16.07 2.36
C GLY A 136 -10.76 15.46 2.84
N ASN A 137 -10.60 14.14 2.71
CA ASN A 137 -9.40 13.44 3.12
C ASN A 137 -8.37 13.24 1.98
N VAL A 138 -8.68 13.63 0.75
CA VAL A 138 -7.74 13.50 -0.38
C VAL A 138 -6.87 14.75 -0.46
N LEU A 139 -5.55 14.60 -0.28
CA LEU A 139 -4.57 15.68 -0.55
C LEU A 139 -4.22 15.78 -2.03
N GLY A 140 -4.29 14.66 -2.73
CA GLY A 140 -4.03 14.60 -4.16
C GLY A 140 -3.77 13.17 -4.62
N TYR A 141 -3.14 13.06 -5.78
CA TYR A 141 -2.78 11.79 -6.38
C TYR A 141 -1.30 11.79 -6.72
N VAL A 142 -0.65 10.67 -6.42
CA VAL A 142 0.78 10.44 -6.67
C VAL A 142 0.90 9.51 -7.88
N PRO A 143 1.65 9.89 -8.93
CA PRO A 143 1.91 9.02 -10.06
C PRO A 143 2.56 7.70 -9.62
N ASN A 144 2.09 6.59 -10.18
CA ASN A 144 2.74 5.31 -9.96
C ASN A 144 4.12 5.30 -10.64
N GLY A 145 5.12 4.75 -9.95
CA GLY A 145 6.48 4.68 -10.47
C GLY A 145 7.54 4.65 -9.37
N PRO A 146 8.80 4.39 -9.75
CA PRO A 146 9.91 4.31 -8.82
C PRO A 146 10.24 5.69 -8.24
N GLY A 147 10.59 5.72 -6.95
CA GLY A 147 11.04 6.92 -6.25
C GLY A 147 10.01 8.07 -6.25
N ALA A 148 8.73 7.73 -6.15
CA ALA A 148 7.64 8.69 -6.27
C ALA A 148 7.43 9.51 -5.00
N VAL A 149 7.68 8.93 -3.81
CA VAL A 149 7.52 9.61 -2.52
C VAL A 149 8.69 9.31 -1.59
N GLU A 150 8.97 10.24 -0.69
CA GLU A 150 9.93 10.05 0.41
C GLU A 150 9.20 9.42 1.59
N LEU A 151 9.71 8.31 2.11
CA LEU A 151 9.21 7.64 3.30
C LEU A 151 9.52 8.47 4.55
N ILE A 152 8.52 8.77 5.38
CA ILE A 152 8.75 9.39 6.69
C ILE A 152 8.62 8.32 7.77
N GLU A 153 7.47 7.67 7.84
CA GLU A 153 7.14 6.77 8.94
C GLU A 153 6.02 5.80 8.56
N THR A 154 6.01 4.60 9.14
CA THR A 154 4.94 3.61 8.93
C THR A 154 4.14 3.43 10.21
N TRP A 155 2.83 3.31 10.05
CA TRP A 155 1.82 3.26 11.09
C TRP A 155 0.91 2.05 10.87
N VAL A 156 0.64 1.31 11.93
CA VAL A 156 -0.36 0.25 11.94
C VAL A 156 -1.62 0.79 12.58
N GLU A 157 -2.72 0.76 11.83
CA GLU A 157 -4.06 0.97 12.35
C GLU A 157 -4.56 -0.36 12.92
N CYS A 158 -4.90 -0.38 14.20
CA CYS A 158 -5.43 -1.56 14.87
C CYS A 158 -6.61 -1.23 15.79
N LYS A 159 -7.36 -2.27 16.17
CA LYS A 159 -8.33 -2.18 17.27
C LYS A 159 -7.82 -2.94 18.47
N TRP A 160 -7.94 -2.30 19.62
CA TRP A 160 -7.67 -2.92 20.92
C TRP A 160 -8.81 -2.58 21.88
N ARG A 161 -9.41 -3.62 22.47
CA ARG A 161 -10.59 -3.49 23.36
C ARG A 161 -11.73 -2.65 22.77
N GLY A 162 -11.95 -2.77 21.47
CA GLY A 162 -12.98 -2.01 20.73
C GLY A 162 -12.58 -0.59 20.32
N HIS A 163 -11.40 -0.10 20.71
CA HIS A 163 -10.90 1.23 20.35
C HIS A 163 -9.96 1.15 19.15
N LYS A 164 -10.21 2.00 18.13
CA LYS A 164 -9.28 2.24 17.03
C LYS A 164 -8.09 3.02 17.54
N THR A 165 -6.88 2.55 17.22
CA THR A 165 -5.63 3.17 17.60
C THR A 165 -4.57 3.00 16.51
N PHE A 166 -3.53 3.79 16.58
CA PHE A 166 -2.38 3.77 15.70
C PHE A 166 -1.12 3.51 16.51
N VAL A 167 -0.34 2.54 16.06
CA VAL A 167 0.99 2.26 16.62
C VAL A 167 2.04 2.46 15.53
N LYS A 168 3.18 3.02 15.90
CA LYS A 168 4.31 3.16 14.98
C LYS A 168 4.84 1.76 14.65
N ALA A 169 4.94 1.43 13.36
CA ALA A 169 5.63 0.23 12.93
C ALA A 169 7.14 0.46 13.08
N ARG A 170 7.81 -0.42 13.83
CA ARG A 170 9.27 -0.47 13.87
C ARG A 170 9.74 -1.77 13.24
N HIS A 171 10.81 -1.69 12.48
CA HIS A 171 11.49 -2.81 11.81
C HIS A 171 12.51 -3.43 12.74
#